data_AF-A0A820ADG1-F1
#
_entry.id   AF-A0A820ADG1-F1
#
_cell.length_a   1.000
_cell.length_b   1.000
_cell.length_c   1.000
_cell.angle_alpha   90.00
_cell.angle_beta   90.00
_cell.angle_gamma   90.00
#
_symmetry.space_group_name_H-M   'P 1'
#
loop_
_entity.id
_entity.type
_entity.pdbx_description
1 polymer ?
#
loop_
_entity_poly.entity_id
_entity_poly.type
_entity_poly.pdbx_seq_one_letter_code
_entity_poly.pdbx_strand_id
1 'polypeptide(L)'
;MTRKYEKYTCQFKHDVLQEYRPGIYGYGFKALAKRFKIKGGHKLIMSCYRRWKGGVDSLKPTSKGCRSHTMTRQQVRHYILEFVGLMNNKYVAVDYNVSQEHIESVLKRKVPIRTIRRYGKECGITWKKPSEITSRDDTQPTAYAKRYDFVGAINGSQSIACMTLTPEDRNKWRIKGVRQRVINKWITDTLAPAINRLNIDNIYLICDKSRAHNKANMIQALRAGK
;
A
#
# COMPACT_ATOMS: atom_id res chain seq x y z
N MET A 1 -17.38 10.81 -26.91
CA MET A 1 -18.10 11.96 -27.49
C MET A 1 -17.16 13.18 -27.54
N THR A 2 -16.44 13.35 -28.64
CA THR A 2 -15.64 14.55 -28.92
C THR A 2 -16.59 15.74 -28.98
N ARG A 3 -16.43 16.72 -28.08
CA ARG A 3 -17.35 17.86 -28.03
C ARG A 3 -17.22 18.61 -29.36
N LYS A 4 -18.35 19.02 -29.96
CA LYS A 4 -18.43 19.75 -31.25
C LYS A 4 -17.55 21.03 -31.34
N TYR A 5 -16.93 21.45 -30.23
CA TYR A 5 -16.13 22.66 -30.06
C TYR A 5 -14.65 22.52 -30.50
N GLU A 6 -14.08 21.32 -30.49
CA GLU A 6 -12.65 21.08 -30.76
C GLU A 6 -12.31 21.02 -32.24
N LYS A 7 -13.32 20.91 -33.11
CA LYS A 7 -13.10 20.77 -34.56
C LYS A 7 -12.57 22.04 -35.23
N TYR A 8 -12.82 23.22 -34.66
CA TYR A 8 -12.47 24.49 -35.28
C TYR A 8 -11.29 25.16 -34.56
N THR A 9 -10.29 25.57 -35.33
CA THR A 9 -9.10 26.30 -34.83
C THR A 9 -9.51 27.62 -34.17
N CYS A 10 -8.68 28.11 -33.24
CA CYS A 10 -8.95 29.39 -32.56
C CYS A 10 -8.93 30.56 -33.55
N GLN A 11 -8.05 30.50 -34.55
CA GLN A 11 -7.98 31.50 -35.62
C GLN A 11 -9.28 31.54 -36.42
N PHE A 12 -9.77 30.40 -36.91
CA PHE A 12 -11.03 30.37 -37.65
C PHE A 12 -12.21 30.93 -36.84
N LYS A 13 -12.26 30.62 -35.54
CA LYS A 13 -13.29 31.21 -34.65
C LYS A 13 -13.14 32.72 -34.55
N HIS A 14 -11.92 33.24 -34.49
CA HIS A 14 -11.65 34.67 -34.44
C HIS A 14 -12.09 35.37 -35.73
N ASP A 15 -11.72 34.83 -36.88
CA ASP A 15 -12.05 35.41 -38.19
C ASP A 15 -13.59 35.49 -38.38
N VAL A 16 -14.32 34.41 -38.03
CA VAL A 16 -15.79 34.40 -38.07
C VAL A 16 -16.41 35.42 -37.12
N LEU A 17 -15.79 35.69 -35.97
CA LEU A 17 -16.28 36.67 -35.00
C LEU A 17 -15.97 38.11 -35.39
N GLN A 18 -14.89 38.36 -36.13
CA GLN A 18 -14.59 39.68 -36.70
C GLN A 18 -15.63 40.09 -37.75
N GLU A 19 -16.19 39.14 -38.49
CA GLU A 19 -17.26 39.43 -39.47
C GLU A 19 -18.61 39.74 -38.82
N TYR A 20 -18.79 39.47 -37.52
CA TYR A 20 -20.07 39.70 -36.86
C TYR A 20 -20.38 41.18 -36.72
N ARG A 21 -21.52 41.60 -37.28
CA ARG A 21 -22.06 42.95 -37.15
C ARG A 21 -23.48 42.90 -36.58
N PRO A 22 -23.72 43.41 -35.36
CA PRO A 22 -25.06 43.40 -34.78
C PRO A 22 -26.00 44.31 -35.58
N GLY A 23 -27.24 43.88 -35.80
CA GLY A 23 -28.27 44.67 -36.48
C GLY A 23 -28.20 44.66 -38.02
N ILE A 24 -27.13 44.12 -38.64
CA ILE A 24 -27.02 44.05 -40.10
C ILE A 24 -27.49 42.69 -40.62
N TYR A 25 -28.40 42.71 -41.60
CA TYR A 25 -28.87 41.51 -42.27
C TYR A 25 -27.71 40.72 -42.91
N GLY A 26 -27.69 39.40 -42.74
CA GLY A 26 -26.62 38.54 -43.27
C GLY A 26 -25.35 38.43 -42.41
N TYR A 27 -25.16 39.31 -41.43
CA TYR A 27 -23.98 39.30 -40.53
C TYR A 27 -24.29 38.84 -39.10
N GLY A 28 -25.54 38.44 -38.82
CA GLY A 28 -25.92 37.84 -37.54
C GLY A 28 -25.39 36.40 -37.37
N PHE A 29 -25.35 35.91 -36.12
CA PHE A 29 -24.81 34.58 -35.80
C PHE A 29 -25.45 33.42 -36.59
N LYS A 30 -26.75 33.51 -36.92
CA LYS A 30 -27.45 32.50 -37.73
C LYS A 30 -26.94 32.48 -39.18
N ALA A 31 -26.76 33.66 -39.77
CA ALA A 31 -26.28 33.79 -41.14
C ALA A 31 -24.83 33.35 -41.26
N LEU A 32 -23.97 33.78 -40.32
CA LEU A 32 -22.56 33.33 -40.25
C LEU A 32 -22.47 31.81 -40.09
N ALA A 33 -23.25 31.21 -39.19
CA ALA A 33 -23.25 29.76 -39.01
C ALA A 33 -23.65 28.99 -40.27
N LYS A 34 -24.59 29.53 -41.06
CA LYS A 34 -25.03 28.95 -42.34
C LYS A 34 -23.93 29.11 -43.41
N ARG A 35 -23.37 30.32 -43.56
CA ARG A 35 -22.31 30.65 -44.53
C ARG A 35 -21.06 29.79 -44.32
N PHE A 36 -20.61 29.67 -43.07
CA PHE A 36 -19.44 28.88 -42.70
C PHE A 36 -19.73 27.39 -42.41
N LYS A 37 -20.96 26.91 -42.66
CA LYS A 37 -21.38 25.51 -42.48
C LYS A 37 -20.98 24.93 -41.10
N ILE A 38 -21.21 25.70 -40.03
CA ILE A 38 -20.76 25.32 -38.69
C ILE A 38 -21.71 24.29 -38.07
N LYS A 39 -21.23 23.08 -37.76
CA LYS A 39 -22.05 21.96 -37.21
C LYS A 39 -22.71 22.25 -35.85
N GLY A 40 -22.19 23.23 -35.10
CA GLY A 40 -22.77 23.69 -33.84
C GLY A 40 -23.81 24.81 -33.99
N GLY A 41 -24.01 25.30 -35.23
CA GLY A 41 -24.92 26.40 -35.54
C GLY A 41 -24.57 27.72 -34.85
N HIS A 42 -25.55 28.62 -34.81
CA HIS A 42 -25.41 29.95 -34.21
C HIS A 42 -25.11 29.92 -32.71
N LYS A 43 -25.57 28.89 -31.98
CA LYS A 43 -25.33 28.72 -30.54
C LYS A 43 -23.83 28.61 -30.23
N LEU A 44 -23.06 27.97 -31.12
CA LEU A 44 -21.61 27.85 -30.98
C LEU A 44 -20.92 29.20 -31.15
N ILE A 45 -21.31 29.97 -32.18
CA ILE A 45 -20.73 31.29 -32.43
C ILE A 45 -21.07 32.22 -31.28
N MET A 46 -22.33 32.23 -30.83
CA MET A 46 -22.78 33.05 -29.70
C MET A 46 -22.00 32.74 -28.40
N SER A 47 -21.72 31.46 -28.10
CA SER A 47 -20.94 31.09 -26.92
C SER A 47 -19.45 31.41 -27.04
N CYS A 48 -18.92 31.48 -28.28
CA CYS A 48 -17.57 31.98 -28.53
C CYS A 48 -17.52 33.50 -28.40
N TYR A 49 -18.48 34.23 -28.99
CA TYR A 49 -18.60 35.68 -28.88
C TYR A 49 -18.66 36.14 -27.42
N ARG A 50 -19.47 35.47 -26.57
CA ARG A 50 -19.54 35.79 -25.13
C ARG A 50 -18.22 35.64 -24.38
N ARG A 51 -17.31 34.79 -24.85
CA ARG A 51 -15.97 34.59 -24.25
C ARG A 51 -14.89 35.44 -24.92
N TRP A 52 -15.18 35.94 -26.11
CA TRP A 52 -14.22 36.66 -26.94
C TRP A 52 -14.01 38.06 -26.40
N LYS A 53 -12.75 38.39 -26.09
CA LYS A 53 -12.33 39.71 -25.60
C LYS A 53 -11.55 40.48 -26.68
N GLY A 54 -11.89 40.29 -27.95
CA GLY A 54 -11.24 40.94 -29.09
C GLY A 54 -10.01 40.22 -29.65
N GLY A 55 -9.36 39.33 -28.90
CA GLY A 55 -8.15 38.61 -29.34
C GLY A 55 -8.32 37.09 -29.51
N VAL A 56 -7.46 36.46 -30.31
CA VAL A 56 -7.41 34.99 -30.51
C VAL A 56 -7.19 34.24 -29.20
N ASP A 57 -6.40 34.82 -28.28
CA ASP A 57 -6.06 34.20 -27.00
C ASP A 57 -7.28 33.96 -26.11
N SER A 58 -8.29 34.82 -26.19
CA SER A 58 -9.54 34.66 -25.42
C SER A 58 -10.38 33.46 -25.85
N LEU A 59 -10.11 32.91 -27.04
CA LEU A 59 -10.78 31.73 -27.60
C LEU A 59 -10.01 30.43 -27.35
N LYS A 60 -8.78 30.51 -26.84
CA LYS A 60 -8.01 29.32 -26.45
C LYS A 60 -8.82 28.54 -25.42
N PRO A 61 -8.85 27.20 -25.50
CA PRO A 61 -9.50 26.39 -24.49
C PRO A 61 -8.81 26.69 -23.16
N THR A 62 -9.53 27.33 -22.24
CA THR A 62 -9.10 27.33 -20.85
C THR A 62 -9.02 25.87 -20.44
N SER A 63 -7.85 25.45 -19.94
CA SER A 63 -7.69 24.14 -19.33
C SER A 63 -8.79 24.04 -18.30
N LYS A 64 -9.84 23.28 -18.60
CA LYS A 64 -10.91 23.03 -17.63
C LYS A 64 -10.17 22.49 -16.44
N GLY A 65 -10.23 23.22 -15.32
CA GLY A 65 -9.56 22.83 -14.09
C GLY A 65 -9.79 21.34 -13.93
N CYS A 66 -8.72 20.57 -14.00
CA CYS A 66 -8.80 19.13 -13.80
C CYS A 66 -9.65 18.95 -12.55
N ARG A 67 -10.75 18.20 -12.65
CA ARG A 67 -11.56 17.84 -11.47
C ARG A 67 -10.56 17.49 -10.39
N SER A 68 -10.48 18.30 -9.33
CA SER A 68 -9.51 18.12 -8.27
C SER A 68 -9.63 16.67 -7.85
N HIS A 69 -8.60 15.89 -8.14
CA HIS A 69 -8.61 14.50 -7.74
C HIS A 69 -8.72 14.51 -6.22
N THR A 70 -9.63 13.71 -5.68
CA THR A 70 -9.84 13.59 -4.23
C THR A 70 -8.51 13.33 -3.51
N MET A 71 -7.53 12.73 -4.20
CA MET A 71 -6.14 12.61 -3.73
C MET A 71 -5.16 13.06 -4.83
N THR A 72 -4.07 13.70 -4.42
CA THR A 72 -2.94 13.95 -5.32
C THR A 72 -2.21 12.62 -5.62
N ARG A 73 -1.47 12.55 -6.73
CA ARG A 73 -0.67 11.35 -7.05
C ARG A 73 0.35 11.00 -5.95
N GLN A 74 0.93 12.01 -5.31
CA GLN A 74 1.84 11.81 -4.18
C GLN A 74 1.14 11.19 -2.97
N GLN A 75 -0.07 11.68 -2.63
CA GLN A 75 -0.88 11.09 -1.56
C GLN A 75 -1.28 9.65 -1.87
N VAL A 76 -1.61 9.34 -3.12
CA VAL A 76 -1.89 7.97 -3.55
C VAL A 76 -0.68 7.07 -3.35
N ARG A 77 0.50 7.53 -3.77
CA ARG A 77 1.74 6.76 -3.64
C ARG A 77 2.08 6.49 -2.17
N HIS A 78 2.08 7.51 -1.34
CA HIS A 78 2.47 7.37 0.06
C HIS A 78 1.46 6.53 0.85
N TYR A 79 0.17 6.88 0.82
CA TYR A 79 -0.80 6.25 1.71
C TYR A 79 -1.37 4.93 1.20
N ILE A 80 -1.42 4.70 -0.11
CA ILE A 80 -1.96 3.45 -0.67
C ILE A 80 -0.83 2.45 -0.94
N LEU A 81 0.22 2.85 -1.65
CA LEU A 81 1.26 1.90 -2.05
C LEU A 81 2.15 1.47 -0.88
N GLU A 82 2.53 2.37 0.02
CA GLU A 82 3.34 1.97 1.18
C GLU A 82 2.54 1.09 2.12
N PHE A 83 1.27 1.43 2.39
CA PHE A 83 0.40 0.60 3.23
C PHE A 83 0.22 -0.80 2.64
N VAL A 84 -0.12 -0.90 1.36
CA VAL A 84 -0.27 -2.19 0.67
C VAL A 84 1.06 -2.93 0.63
N GLY A 85 2.18 -2.24 0.39
CA GLY A 85 3.52 -2.84 0.42
C GLY A 85 3.87 -3.42 1.80
N LEU A 86 3.59 -2.68 2.87
CA LEU A 86 3.79 -3.14 4.25
C LEU A 86 2.94 -4.38 4.58
N MET A 87 1.69 -4.43 4.10
CA MET A 87 0.81 -5.57 4.33
C MET A 87 1.19 -6.79 3.49
N ASN A 88 1.58 -6.58 2.22
CA ASN A 88 2.11 -7.62 1.36
C ASN A 88 3.43 -8.20 1.90
N ASN A 89 4.32 -7.36 2.44
CA ASN A 89 5.55 -7.80 3.12
C ASN A 89 5.27 -8.65 4.37
N LYS A 90 4.08 -8.49 4.98
CA LYS A 90 3.59 -9.33 6.07
C LYS A 90 2.83 -10.58 5.59
N TYR A 91 2.78 -10.82 4.28
CA TYR A 91 2.03 -11.90 3.63
C TYR A 91 0.52 -11.87 3.94
N VAL A 92 -0.03 -10.70 4.25
CA VAL A 92 -1.46 -10.53 4.55
C VAL A 92 -2.18 -10.03 3.30
N ALA A 93 -3.21 -10.75 2.87
CA ALA A 93 -4.11 -10.27 1.82
C ALA A 93 -4.84 -9.00 2.30
N VAL A 94 -4.75 -7.92 1.53
CA VAL A 94 -5.31 -6.63 1.94
C VAL A 94 -6.75 -6.51 1.46
N ASP A 95 -7.69 -6.32 2.40
CA ASP A 95 -9.05 -5.90 2.07
C ASP A 95 -9.05 -4.39 1.74
N TYR A 96 -9.83 -4.03 0.72
CA TYR A 96 -10.10 -2.64 0.37
C TYR A 96 -10.77 -1.87 1.51
N ASN A 97 -11.59 -2.52 2.33
CA ASN A 97 -12.24 -1.88 3.48
C ASN A 97 -11.21 -1.44 4.53
N VAL A 98 -10.29 -2.34 4.88
CA VAL A 98 -9.19 -2.05 5.82
C VAL A 98 -8.29 -0.95 5.28
N SER A 99 -8.00 -0.97 3.98
CA SER A 99 -7.23 0.10 3.33
C SER A 99 -7.96 1.44 3.39
N GLN A 100 -9.27 1.44 3.17
CA GLN A 100 -10.09 2.64 3.25
C GLN A 100 -10.08 3.24 4.65
N GLU A 101 -10.35 2.44 5.69
CA GLU A 101 -10.34 2.91 7.08
C GLU A 101 -8.99 3.53 7.46
N HIS A 102 -7.88 2.91 7.05
CA HIS A 102 -6.55 3.46 7.26
C HIS A 102 -6.38 4.80 6.54
N ILE A 103 -6.71 4.87 5.25
CA ILE A 103 -6.58 6.09 4.45
C ILE A 103 -7.47 7.22 4.99
N GLU A 104 -8.69 6.91 5.45
CA GLU A 104 -9.62 7.87 6.03
C GLU A 104 -9.10 8.39 7.40
N SER A 105 -8.51 7.52 8.22
CA SER A 105 -7.90 7.91 9.50
C SER A 105 -6.73 8.89 9.31
N VAL A 106 -5.91 8.67 8.29
CA VAL A 106 -4.71 9.48 8.03
C VAL A 106 -5.06 10.80 7.34
N LEU A 107 -5.95 10.77 6.34
CA LEU A 107 -6.33 11.95 5.58
C LEU A 107 -7.45 12.77 6.24
N LYS A 108 -8.07 12.26 7.30
CA LYS A 108 -9.21 12.88 8.02
C LYS A 108 -10.36 13.27 7.08
N ARG A 109 -10.56 12.51 6.01
CA ARG A 109 -11.61 12.74 5.01
C ARG A 109 -12.07 11.42 4.43
N LYS A 110 -13.34 11.37 4.06
CA LYS A 110 -13.95 10.18 3.46
C LYS A 110 -13.42 9.96 2.05
N VAL A 111 -12.97 8.75 1.74
CA VAL A 111 -12.45 8.39 0.41
C VAL A 111 -13.28 7.21 -0.13
N PRO A 112 -13.98 7.37 -1.26
CA PRO A 112 -14.75 6.26 -1.81
C PRO A 112 -13.88 5.05 -2.15
N ILE A 113 -14.32 3.83 -1.78
CA ILE A 113 -13.64 2.56 -2.13
C ILE A 113 -13.31 2.48 -3.62
N ARG A 114 -14.21 2.96 -4.49
CA ARG A 114 -14.00 2.99 -5.94
C ARG A 114 -12.75 3.77 -6.34
N THR A 115 -12.42 4.84 -5.62
CA THR A 115 -11.22 5.64 -5.84
C THR A 115 -9.97 4.84 -5.47
N ILE A 116 -9.99 4.13 -4.34
CA ILE A 116 -8.90 3.26 -3.89
C ILE A 116 -8.68 2.13 -4.89
N ARG A 117 -9.75 1.45 -5.33
CA ARG A 117 -9.69 0.41 -6.38
C ARG A 117 -9.09 0.92 -7.68
N ARG A 118 -9.51 2.12 -8.13
CA ARG A 118 -8.97 2.73 -9.34
C ARG A 118 -7.47 2.94 -9.23
N TYR A 119 -7.02 3.55 -8.13
CA TYR A 119 -5.60 3.80 -7.90
C TYR A 119 -4.79 2.51 -7.72
N GLY A 120 -5.33 1.53 -7.00
CA GLY A 120 -4.72 0.21 -6.89
C GLY A 120 -4.47 -0.42 -8.26
N LYS A 121 -5.44 -0.32 -9.17
CA LYS A 121 -5.31 -0.80 -10.56
C LYS A 121 -4.29 0.03 -11.37
N GLU A 122 -4.34 1.35 -11.27
CA GLU A 122 -3.37 2.25 -11.94
C GLU A 122 -1.93 1.98 -11.49
N CYS A 123 -1.75 1.55 -10.23
CA CYS A 123 -0.44 1.22 -9.67
C CYS A 123 -0.06 -0.26 -9.81
N GLY A 124 -0.84 -1.07 -10.52
CA GLY A 124 -0.53 -2.49 -10.75
C GLY A 124 -0.61 -3.38 -9.50
N ILE A 125 -1.31 -2.94 -8.44
CA ILE A 125 -1.54 -3.78 -7.27
C ILE A 125 -2.53 -4.88 -7.63
N THR A 126 -2.06 -6.13 -7.61
CA THR A 126 -2.92 -7.31 -7.63
C THR A 126 -3.44 -7.59 -6.23
N TRP A 127 -4.69 -7.24 -6.00
CA TRP A 127 -5.41 -7.55 -4.77
C TRP A 127 -5.77 -9.04 -4.80
N LYS A 128 -5.12 -9.83 -3.95
CA LYS A 128 -5.49 -11.24 -3.81
C LYS A 128 -6.91 -11.30 -3.27
N LYS A 129 -7.81 -11.98 -3.98
CA LYS A 129 -9.10 -12.36 -3.37
C LYS A 129 -8.76 -13.20 -2.14
N PRO A 130 -9.34 -12.92 -0.97
CA PRO A 130 -9.38 -13.94 0.07
C PRO A 130 -10.07 -15.14 -0.57
N SER A 131 -9.36 -16.26 -0.73
CA SER A 131 -10.03 -17.52 -1.05
C SER A 131 -11.04 -17.77 0.07
N GLU A 132 -12.28 -18.10 -0.31
CA GLU A 132 -13.25 -18.63 0.65
C GLU A 132 -12.53 -19.65 1.51
N ILE A 133 -12.64 -19.44 2.83
CA ILE A 133 -12.11 -20.34 3.83
C ILE A 133 -12.77 -21.68 3.55
N THR A 134 -12.06 -22.55 2.84
CA THR A 134 -12.25 -23.98 2.93
C THR A 134 -12.19 -24.26 4.42
N SER A 135 -13.30 -24.82 4.93
CA SER A 135 -13.43 -25.38 6.27
C SER A 135 -12.07 -25.79 6.83
N ARG A 136 -11.73 -25.22 8.00
CA ARG A 136 -10.58 -25.58 8.84
C ARG A 136 -10.22 -27.05 8.66
N ASP A 137 -9.25 -27.32 7.80
CA ASP A 137 -8.56 -28.58 7.75
C ASP A 137 -7.34 -28.37 8.65
N ASP A 138 -7.28 -29.09 9.78
CA ASP A 138 -6.25 -28.98 10.83
C ASP A 138 -4.84 -29.38 10.34
N THR A 139 -4.66 -29.52 9.03
CA THR A 139 -3.46 -29.98 8.35
C THR A 139 -2.70 -28.88 7.58
N GLN A 140 -3.22 -27.65 7.50
CA GLN A 140 -2.47 -26.49 6.98
C GLN A 140 -1.66 -25.80 8.10
N PRO A 141 -0.36 -25.51 7.90
CA PRO A 141 0.49 -24.92 8.92
C PRO A 141 -0.04 -23.52 9.25
N THR A 142 -0.52 -23.33 10.47
CA THR A 142 -0.97 -22.04 10.97
C THR A 142 0.10 -20.98 10.67
N ALA A 143 -0.33 -19.78 10.26
CA ALA A 143 0.53 -18.63 9.96
C ALA A 143 1.46 -18.20 11.12
N TYR A 144 1.38 -18.89 12.27
CA TYR A 144 2.39 -18.94 13.31
C TYR A 144 2.90 -20.38 13.44
N ALA A 145 3.92 -20.73 12.67
CA ALA A 145 4.72 -21.90 13.03
C ALA A 145 5.11 -21.78 14.51
N LYS A 146 4.93 -22.86 15.27
CA LYS A 146 5.25 -22.91 16.71
C LYS A 146 6.65 -22.33 16.91
N ARG A 147 6.72 -21.20 17.61
CA ARG A 147 7.98 -20.48 17.83
C ARG A 147 8.67 -21.06 19.03
N TYR A 148 9.85 -21.62 18.81
CA TYR A 148 10.74 -22.09 19.85
C TYR A 148 11.82 -21.05 20.03
N ASP A 149 12.06 -20.63 21.26
CA ASP A 149 13.21 -19.79 21.58
C ASP A 149 14.24 -20.65 22.33
N PHE A 150 15.52 -20.41 22.08
CA PHE A 150 16.61 -21.24 22.63
C PHE A 150 17.62 -20.38 23.39
N VAL A 151 18.08 -20.92 24.51
CA VAL A 151 19.25 -20.43 25.24
C VAL A 151 20.18 -21.61 25.47
N GLY A 152 21.44 -21.48 25.10
CA GLY A 152 22.46 -22.49 25.34
C GLY A 152 23.76 -21.88 25.82
N ALA A 153 24.52 -22.66 26.57
CA ALA A 153 25.89 -22.37 26.92
C ALA A 153 26.80 -23.40 26.25
N ILE A 154 27.87 -22.92 25.63
CA ILE A 154 28.88 -23.76 24.99
C ILE A 154 30.28 -23.38 25.52
N ASN A 155 31.19 -24.36 25.54
CA ASN A 155 32.63 -24.15 25.68
C ASN A 155 33.34 -24.92 24.56
N GLY A 156 33.99 -24.19 23.65
CA GLY A 156 34.53 -24.77 22.43
C GLY A 156 33.44 -25.48 21.60
N SER A 157 33.62 -26.78 21.37
CA SER A 157 32.66 -27.65 20.69
C SER A 157 31.61 -28.29 21.59
N GLN A 158 31.74 -28.15 22.92
CA GLN A 158 30.88 -28.85 23.87
C GLN A 158 29.68 -27.99 24.29
N SER A 159 28.49 -28.58 24.25
CA SER A 159 27.29 -28.00 24.86
C SER A 159 27.24 -28.32 26.35
N ILE A 160 27.20 -27.28 27.19
CA ILE A 160 27.19 -27.39 28.65
C ILE A 160 25.77 -27.54 29.17
N ALA A 161 24.89 -26.61 28.79
CA ALA A 161 23.51 -26.59 29.20
C ALA A 161 22.66 -25.91 28.12
N CYS A 162 21.43 -26.39 27.94
CA CYS A 162 20.49 -25.80 27.01
C CYS A 162 19.07 -25.76 27.57
N MET A 163 18.34 -24.70 27.23
CA MET A 163 16.92 -24.55 27.49
C MET A 163 16.21 -24.21 26.19
N THR A 164 15.16 -24.98 25.88
CA THR A 164 14.25 -24.68 24.78
C THR A 164 12.93 -24.21 25.39
N LEU A 165 12.50 -22.99 25.06
CA LEU A 165 11.19 -22.49 25.44
C LEU A 165 10.17 -22.89 24.39
N THR A 166 9.26 -23.79 24.77
CA THR A 166 8.14 -24.17 23.93
C THR A 166 7.04 -23.09 23.96
N PRO A 167 6.10 -23.09 23.00
CA PRO A 167 4.93 -22.22 23.07
C PRO A 167 4.12 -22.40 24.37
N GLU A 168 4.06 -23.62 24.89
CA GLU A 168 3.36 -23.95 26.14
C GLU A 168 4.04 -23.31 27.35
N ASP A 169 5.37 -23.41 27.45
CA ASP A 169 6.15 -22.76 28.52
C ASP A 169 5.98 -21.25 28.49
N ARG A 170 6.00 -20.67 27.29
CA ARG A 170 5.82 -19.23 27.08
C ARG A 170 4.45 -18.75 27.52
N ASN A 171 3.40 -19.52 27.20
CA ASN A 171 2.04 -19.22 27.63
C ASN A 171 1.90 -19.36 29.14
N LYS A 172 2.44 -20.45 29.72
CA LYS A 172 2.44 -20.70 31.17
C LYS A 172 3.12 -19.57 31.93
N TRP A 173 4.26 -19.09 31.44
CA TRP A 173 5.03 -18.02 32.08
C TRP A 173 4.59 -16.62 31.65
N ARG A 174 3.60 -16.51 30.76
CA ARG A 174 3.11 -15.25 30.17
C ARG A 174 4.23 -14.39 29.57
N ILE A 175 5.19 -15.02 28.90
CA ILE A 175 6.34 -14.34 28.27
C ILE A 175 6.25 -14.37 26.74
N LYS A 176 6.66 -13.27 26.11
CA LYS A 176 6.69 -13.13 24.64
C LYS A 176 7.98 -13.69 23.99
N GLY A 177 8.92 -14.18 24.79
CA GLY A 177 10.18 -14.79 24.36
C GLY A 177 11.24 -14.74 25.46
N VAL A 178 12.48 -15.15 25.14
CA VAL A 178 13.62 -15.10 26.06
C VAL A 178 13.95 -13.64 26.41
N ARG A 179 13.70 -13.25 27.67
CA ARG A 179 14.02 -11.93 28.23
C ARG A 179 15.15 -12.06 29.25
N GLN A 180 15.82 -10.94 29.58
CA GLN A 180 16.90 -10.90 30.56
C GLN A 180 16.56 -11.63 31.87
N ARG A 181 15.34 -11.46 32.40
CA ARG A 181 14.89 -12.14 33.62
C ARG A 181 14.86 -13.67 33.49
N VAL A 182 14.48 -14.18 32.32
CA VAL A 182 14.44 -15.63 32.03
C VAL A 182 15.85 -16.16 31.87
N ILE A 183 16.73 -15.41 31.20
CA ILE A 183 18.16 -15.74 31.07
C ILE A 183 18.82 -15.79 32.44
N ASN A 184 18.69 -14.73 33.25
CA ASN A 184 19.30 -14.67 34.58
C ASN A 184 18.83 -15.82 35.46
N LYS A 185 17.51 -16.12 35.44
CA LYS A 185 16.97 -17.24 36.20
C LYS A 185 17.56 -18.58 35.73
N TRP A 186 17.62 -18.82 34.43
CA TRP A 186 18.24 -20.03 33.88
C TRP A 186 19.74 -20.13 34.20
N ILE A 187 20.46 -19.00 34.19
CA ILE A 187 21.87 -18.94 34.58
C ILE A 187 22.03 -19.39 36.04
N THR A 188 21.24 -18.83 36.95
CA THR A 188 21.31 -19.16 38.38
C THR A 188 20.87 -20.61 38.66
N ASP A 189 19.74 -21.03 38.08
CA ASP A 189 19.10 -22.31 38.44
C ASP A 189 19.73 -23.51 37.73
N THR A 190 20.31 -23.32 36.53
CA THR A 190 20.75 -24.43 35.66
C THR A 190 22.21 -24.32 35.25
N LEU A 191 22.65 -23.15 34.75
CA LEU A 191 23.99 -23.03 34.19
C LEU A 191 25.07 -22.99 35.28
N ALA A 192 24.95 -22.14 36.29
CA ALA A 192 25.96 -21.97 37.33
C ALA A 192 26.28 -23.29 38.08
N PRO A 193 25.30 -24.13 38.46
CA PRO A 193 25.58 -25.45 39.01
C PRO A 193 26.33 -26.37 38.04
N ALA A 194 25.99 -26.34 36.74
CA ALA A 194 26.64 -27.16 35.73
C ALA A 194 28.10 -26.74 35.51
N ILE A 195 28.38 -25.42 35.51
CA ILE A 195 29.74 -24.87 35.40
C ILE A 195 30.58 -25.29 36.59
N ASN A 196 30.07 -25.08 37.81
CA ASN A 196 30.79 -25.40 39.04
C ASN A 196 31.11 -26.90 39.12
N ARG A 197 30.19 -27.76 38.65
CA ARG A 197 30.41 -29.22 38.63
C ARG A 197 31.51 -29.62 37.63
N LEU A 198 31.58 -28.95 36.50
CA LEU A 198 32.51 -29.30 35.41
C LEU A 198 33.85 -28.54 35.52
N ASN A 199 33.97 -27.59 36.44
CA ASN A 199 35.14 -26.72 36.62
C ASN A 199 35.60 -26.09 35.29
N ILE A 200 34.64 -25.52 34.55
CA ILE A 200 34.86 -24.97 33.22
C ILE A 200 35.02 -23.45 33.30
N ASP A 201 36.10 -22.95 32.71
CA ASP A 201 36.29 -21.53 32.40
C ASP A 201 36.05 -21.26 30.90
N ASN A 202 35.67 -20.02 30.56
CA ASN A 202 35.36 -19.53 29.20
C ASN A 202 34.09 -20.14 28.57
N ILE A 203 32.96 -19.45 28.76
CA ILE A 203 31.64 -19.91 28.31
C ILE A 203 31.00 -18.88 27.41
N TYR A 204 30.49 -19.33 26.27
CA TYR A 204 29.74 -18.50 25.35
C TYR A 204 28.25 -18.80 25.49
N LEU A 205 27.46 -17.74 25.64
CA LEU A 205 26.01 -17.81 25.65
C LEU A 205 25.45 -17.61 24.25
N ILE A 206 24.70 -18.59 23.76
CA ILE A 206 23.97 -18.52 22.51
C ILE A 206 22.50 -18.28 22.84
N CYS A 207 21.98 -17.15 22.37
CA CYS A 207 20.55 -16.84 22.46
C CYS A 207 20.01 -16.71 21.05
N ASP A 208 19.21 -17.67 20.62
CA ASP A 208 18.57 -17.59 19.32
C ASP A 208 17.17 -16.97 19.44
N LYS A 209 16.96 -15.88 18.69
CA LYS A 209 15.65 -15.25 18.49
C LYS A 209 14.98 -15.70 17.18
N SER A 210 15.64 -16.58 16.43
CA SER A 210 15.21 -17.01 15.10
C SER A 210 13.96 -17.87 15.16
N ARG A 211 13.20 -17.83 14.07
CA ARG A 211 12.04 -18.68 13.87
C ARG A 211 12.56 -20.06 13.44
N ALA A 212 12.99 -20.88 14.39
CA ALA A 212 13.38 -22.25 14.08
C ALA A 212 12.10 -23.06 13.76
N HIS A 213 11.92 -23.38 12.49
CA HIS A 213 10.68 -23.97 11.95
C HIS A 213 10.59 -25.50 12.11
N ASN A 214 11.58 -26.18 12.69
CA ASN A 214 11.52 -27.64 12.79
C ASN A 214 12.20 -28.20 14.05
N LYS A 215 11.40 -28.81 14.93
CA LYS A 215 11.81 -29.42 16.20
C LYS A 215 12.81 -30.58 16.00
N ALA A 216 12.69 -31.33 14.90
CA ALA A 216 13.51 -32.52 14.66
C ALA A 216 14.98 -32.17 14.31
N ASN A 217 15.18 -31.25 13.38
CA ASN A 217 16.53 -30.87 12.92
C ASN A 217 17.33 -30.12 14.00
N MET A 218 16.66 -29.31 14.83
CA MET A 218 17.32 -28.58 15.91
C MET A 218 17.75 -29.53 17.05
N ILE A 219 16.89 -30.49 17.42
CA ILE A 219 17.22 -31.52 18.41
C ILE A 219 18.34 -32.43 17.88
N GLN A 220 18.34 -32.76 16.58
CA GLN A 220 19.45 -33.50 15.96
C GLN A 220 20.75 -32.70 15.94
N ALA A 221 20.75 -31.42 15.57
CA ALA A 221 21.95 -30.58 15.55
C ALA A 221 22.57 -30.40 16.94
N LEU A 222 21.75 -30.20 17.98
CA LEU A 222 22.20 -30.11 19.37
C LEU A 222 22.69 -31.45 19.93
N ARG A 223 22.16 -32.58 19.43
CA ARG A 223 22.64 -33.93 19.79
C ARG A 223 23.88 -34.35 19.02
N ALA A 224 24.10 -33.81 17.81
CA ALA A 224 25.26 -34.07 16.96
C ALA A 224 26.51 -33.29 17.39
N GLY A 225 26.35 -32.22 18.18
CA GLY A 225 27.44 -31.52 18.88
C GLY A 225 27.82 -32.13 20.24
N LYS A 226 27.66 -33.45 20.39
CA LYS A 226 28.19 -34.23 21.51
C LYS A 226 29.48 -34.91 21.12
#